data_AF-A0A355A7Y1-F1
#
_entry.id   AF-A0A355A7Y1-F1
#
_cell.length_a   1.000
_cell.length_b   1.000
_cell.length_c   1.000
_cell.angle_alpha   90.00
_cell.angle_beta   90.00
_cell.angle_gamma   90.00
#
_symmetry.space_group_name_H-M   'P 1'
#
loop_
_entity.id
_entity.type
_entity.pdbx_description
1 polymer ?
#
loop_
_entity_poly.entity_id
_entity_poly.type
_entity_poly.pdbx_seq_one_letter_code
_entity_poly.pdbx_strand_id
1 'polypeptide(L)'
;GGEDDDQNLGEIDVGRSAEELKKFLPNEEEVYKNLIERALSEKDYINAFSLCQEAIIKFPGFGFAYAVLGYTYLNIQPIDREQALTALEKAIVTEEYPLGDGYTYYLLGRLYRGQGRRDEARLALEKGINRYQKINYGA
;
A
#
# COMPACT_ATOMS: atom_id res chain seq x y z
N GLY A 1 63.95 -14.59 8.71
CA GLY A 1 63.30 -13.27 8.76
C GLY A 1 62.47 -13.18 7.52
N GLY A 2 61.15 -13.16 7.59
CA GLY A 2 60.37 -12.37 8.55
C GLY A 2 60.40 -10.92 8.05
N GLU A 3 59.31 -10.20 7.92
CA GLU A 3 57.93 -10.41 8.31
C GLU A 3 57.04 -9.74 7.26
N ASP A 4 55.78 -10.13 7.33
CA ASP A 4 54.68 -9.81 6.45
C ASP A 4 54.26 -8.32 6.52
N ASP A 5 53.33 -8.00 5.61
CA ASP A 5 52.27 -7.01 5.78
C ASP A 5 52.65 -5.52 5.80
N ASP A 6 52.30 -4.84 4.70
CA ASP A 6 51.14 -3.95 4.79
C ASP A 6 50.64 -3.61 3.37
N GLN A 7 49.72 -4.44 2.86
CA GLN A 7 48.83 -3.99 1.80
C GLN A 7 47.98 -2.88 2.40
N ASN A 8 48.30 -1.65 2.00
CA ASN A 8 47.49 -0.46 2.23
C ASN A 8 46.09 -0.68 1.63
N LEU A 9 45.22 -1.31 2.42
CA LEU A 9 43.79 -1.32 2.27
C LEU A 9 43.35 0.12 2.48
N GLY A 10 43.39 0.90 1.39
CA GLY A 10 42.81 2.23 1.32
C GLY A 10 41.44 2.18 1.97
N GLU A 11 41.34 2.94 3.06
CA GLU A 11 40.21 3.00 3.98
C GLU A 11 38.90 2.92 3.21
N ILE A 12 38.10 1.90 3.53
CA ILE A 12 36.69 1.93 3.17
C ILE A 12 36.15 3.18 3.86
N ASP A 13 35.80 4.19 3.08
CA ASP A 13 35.15 5.40 3.57
C ASP A 13 33.76 5.00 4.13
N VAL A 14 33.74 4.66 5.41
CA VAL A 14 32.52 4.35 6.19
C VAL A 14 31.87 5.64 6.72
N GLY A 15 32.14 6.78 6.10
CA GLY A 15 31.72 8.11 6.53
C GLY A 15 30.36 8.58 6.03
N ARG A 16 29.46 7.71 5.54
CA ARG A 16 28.09 8.14 5.21
C ARG A 16 27.39 8.56 6.50
N SER A 17 27.04 9.85 6.60
CA SER A 17 26.25 10.37 7.73
C SER A 17 24.97 9.54 7.90
N ALA A 18 24.50 9.37 9.14
CA ALA A 18 23.25 8.67 9.44
C ALA A 18 22.05 9.25 8.64
N GLU A 19 22.13 10.53 8.25
CA GLU A 19 21.14 11.20 7.39
C GLU A 19 21.21 10.75 5.92
N GLU A 20 22.40 10.44 5.41
CA GLU A 20 22.58 9.89 4.07
C GLU A 20 22.19 8.41 4.02
N LEU A 21 22.48 7.66 5.08
CA LEU A 21 22.04 6.26 5.21
C LEU A 21 20.52 6.15 5.31
N LYS A 22 19.84 7.09 5.98
CA LYS A 22 18.37 7.17 6.02
C LYS A 22 17.73 7.33 4.63
N LYS A 23 18.43 7.88 3.64
CA LYS A 23 17.92 7.98 2.26
C LYS A 23 17.85 6.61 1.56
N PHE A 24 18.60 5.62 2.05
CA PHE A 24 18.65 4.27 1.50
C PHE A 24 17.91 3.24 2.36
N LEU A 25 17.48 3.62 3.57
CA LEU A 25 16.56 2.81 4.36
C LEU A 25 15.15 3.03 3.82
N PRO A 26 14.39 1.95 3.53
CA PRO A 26 12.97 2.11 3.20
C PRO A 26 12.31 2.88 4.35
N ASN A 27 11.53 3.90 4.00
CA ASN A 27 10.75 4.58 5.02
C ASN A 27 9.77 3.57 5.65
N GLU A 28 9.33 3.81 6.88
CA GLU A 28 8.49 2.83 7.58
C GLU A 28 7.19 2.51 6.81
N GLU A 29 6.63 3.47 6.06
CA GLU A 29 5.46 3.24 5.18
C GLU A 29 5.76 2.20 4.09
N GLU A 30 6.93 2.26 3.45
CA GLU A 30 7.39 1.29 2.45
C GLU A 30 7.62 -0.10 3.07
N VAL A 31 8.11 -0.17 4.31
CA VAL A 31 8.21 -1.43 5.05
C VAL A 31 6.81 -2.04 5.26
N TYR A 32 5.85 -1.25 5.74
CA TYR A 32 4.46 -1.73 5.89
C TYR A 32 3.85 -2.13 4.56
N LYS A 33 4.07 -1.36 3.49
CA LYS A 33 3.62 -1.68 2.14
C LYS A 33 4.10 -3.07 1.73
N ASN A 34 5.40 -3.33 1.82
CA ASN A 34 6.01 -4.60 1.43
C ASN A 34 5.47 -5.78 2.27
N LEU A 35 5.29 -5.59 3.59
CA LEU A 35 4.73 -6.61 4.46
C LEU A 35 3.27 -6.94 4.10
N ILE A 36 2.46 -5.91 3.83
CA ILE A 36 1.06 -6.06 3.43
C ILE A 36 0.97 -6.74 2.05
N GLU A 37 1.78 -6.33 1.07
CA GLU A 37 1.83 -6.95 -0.26
C GLU A 37 2.23 -8.43 -0.19
N ARG A 38 3.20 -8.78 0.67
CA ARG A 38 3.55 -10.17 0.93
C ARG A 38 2.37 -10.96 1.49
N ALA A 39 1.72 -10.45 2.53
CA ALA A 39 0.54 -11.10 3.12
C ALA A 39 -0.59 -11.28 2.09
N LEU A 40 -0.82 -10.29 1.22
CA LEU A 40 -1.79 -10.41 0.12
C LEU A 40 -1.39 -11.48 -0.91
N SER A 41 -0.11 -11.58 -1.26
CA SER A 41 0.39 -12.62 -2.19
C SER A 41 0.20 -14.03 -1.64
N GLU A 42 0.30 -14.18 -0.31
CA GLU A 42 0.07 -15.43 0.43
C GLU A 42 -1.43 -15.68 0.69
N LYS A 43 -2.31 -14.72 0.34
CA LYS A 43 -3.74 -14.69 0.67
C LYS A 43 -4.02 -14.75 2.18
N ASP A 44 -3.04 -14.36 2.99
CA ASP A 44 -3.21 -14.21 4.44
C ASP A 44 -3.91 -12.89 4.75
N TYR A 45 -5.22 -12.89 4.55
CA TYR A 45 -6.04 -11.70 4.76
C TYR A 45 -6.09 -11.26 6.22
N ILE A 46 -5.93 -12.19 7.16
CA ILE A 46 -5.92 -11.88 8.60
C ILE A 46 -4.65 -11.10 8.95
N ASN A 47 -3.49 -11.56 8.47
CA ASN A 47 -2.24 -10.83 8.68
C ASN A 47 -2.26 -9.48 7.95
N ALA A 48 -2.72 -9.43 6.70
CA ALA A 48 -2.87 -8.18 5.96
C ALA A 48 -3.77 -7.18 6.72
N PHE A 49 -4.87 -7.65 7.30
CA PHE A 49 -5.79 -6.85 8.11
C PHE A 49 -5.11 -6.25 9.36
N SER A 50 -4.34 -7.06 10.10
CA SER A 50 -3.59 -6.61 11.27
C SER A 50 -2.53 -5.57 10.88
N LEU A 51 -1.73 -5.86 9.86
CA LEU A 51 -0.70 -4.94 9.36
C LEU A 51 -1.29 -3.61 8.89
N CYS A 52 -2.44 -3.63 8.23
CA CYS A 52 -3.11 -2.39 7.81
C CYS A 52 -3.53 -1.53 9.01
N GLN A 53 -4.09 -2.13 10.06
CA GLN A 53 -4.47 -1.38 11.26
C GLN A 53 -3.26 -0.76 11.97
N GLU A 54 -2.18 -1.52 12.11
CA GLU A 54 -0.92 -0.99 12.66
C GLU A 54 -0.38 0.16 11.82
N ALA A 55 -0.36 -0.01 10.50
CA ALA A 55 0.14 1.01 9.57
C ALA A 55 -0.71 2.28 9.64
N ILE A 56 -2.04 2.17 9.73
CA ILE A 56 -2.96 3.32 9.82
C ILE A 56 -2.80 4.08 11.14
N ILE A 57 -2.51 3.39 12.26
CA ILE A 57 -2.23 4.04 13.55
C ILE A 57 -0.97 4.90 13.46
N LYS A 58 0.07 4.41 12.79
CA LYS A 58 1.33 5.13 12.60
C LYS A 58 1.27 6.20 11.52
N PHE A 59 0.56 5.91 10.44
CA PHE A 59 0.48 6.70 9.22
C PHE A 59 -1.00 6.93 8.85
N PRO A 60 -1.69 7.88 9.50
CA PRO A 60 -3.12 8.11 9.26
C PRO A 60 -3.48 8.55 7.85
N GLY A 61 -2.50 8.96 7.05
CA GLY A 61 -2.64 9.33 5.63
C GLY A 61 -2.28 8.22 4.65
N PHE A 62 -1.99 7.01 5.13
CA PHE A 62 -1.49 5.92 4.28
C PHE A 62 -2.62 5.25 3.48
N GLY A 63 -2.94 5.84 2.33
CA GLY A 63 -4.06 5.43 1.47
C GLY A 63 -4.02 3.97 1.07
N PHE A 64 -2.83 3.44 0.81
CA PHE A 64 -2.63 2.03 0.49
C PHE A 64 -3.13 1.09 1.60
N ALA A 65 -2.81 1.37 2.87
CA ALA A 65 -3.27 0.55 3.99
C ALA A 65 -4.79 0.58 4.15
N TYR A 66 -5.44 1.73 3.94
CA TYR A 66 -6.90 1.81 3.92
C TYR A 66 -7.53 1.00 2.78
N ALA A 67 -6.91 1.01 1.60
CA ALA A 67 -7.39 0.25 0.45
C ALA A 67 -7.38 -1.25 0.72
N VAL A 68 -6.26 -1.72 1.27
CA VAL A 68 -6.08 -3.14 1.61
C VAL A 68 -6.94 -3.52 2.82
N LEU A 69 -7.12 -2.64 3.80
CA LEU A 69 -8.08 -2.85 4.89
C LEU A 69 -9.49 -3.07 4.35
N GLY A 70 -9.92 -2.24 3.40
CA GLY A 70 -11.21 -2.41 2.73
C GLY A 70 -11.32 -3.73 1.96
N TYR A 71 -10.26 -4.13 1.26
CA TYR A 71 -10.20 -5.42 0.57
C TYR A 71 -10.25 -6.61 1.53
N THR A 72 -9.55 -6.56 2.66
CA THR A 72 -9.52 -7.65 3.66
C THR A 72 -10.87 -7.84 4.33
N TYR A 73 -11.62 -6.78 4.64
CA TYR A 73 -13.02 -6.88 5.10
C TYR A 73 -13.95 -7.63 4.13
N LEU A 74 -13.63 -7.64 2.83
CA LEU A 74 -14.39 -8.39 1.81
C LEU A 74 -13.97 -9.84 1.66
N ASN A 75 -12.84 -10.25 2.26
CA ASN A 75 -12.26 -11.59 2.13
C ASN A 75 -12.22 -12.38 3.44
N ILE A 76 -12.29 -11.70 4.60
CA ILE A 76 -12.42 -12.33 5.91
C ILE A 76 -13.90 -12.63 6.20
N GLN A 77 -14.18 -13.76 6.86
CA GLN A 77 -15.53 -14.11 7.31
C GLN A 77 -15.75 -13.71 8.78
N PRO A 78 -16.91 -13.13 9.12
CA PRO A 78 -17.99 -12.72 8.22
C PRO A 78 -17.60 -11.49 7.38
N ILE A 79 -18.10 -11.42 6.14
CA ILE A 79 -17.86 -10.27 5.26
C ILE A 79 -18.52 -9.01 5.86
N ASP A 80 -17.72 -7.97 6.05
CA ASP A 80 -18.18 -6.66 6.53
C ASP A 80 -18.14 -5.62 5.39
N ARG A 81 -19.27 -5.44 4.71
CA ARG A 81 -19.36 -4.52 3.57
C ARG A 81 -19.36 -3.05 3.98
N GLU A 82 -19.80 -2.74 5.20
CA GLU A 82 -19.89 -1.35 5.68
C GLU A 82 -18.50 -0.84 6.06
N GLN A 83 -17.73 -1.66 6.78
CA GLN A 83 -16.34 -1.34 7.09
C GLN A 83 -15.46 -1.36 5.85
N ALA A 84 -15.71 -2.27 4.90
CA ALA A 84 -15.04 -2.26 3.61
C ALA A 84 -15.26 -0.94 2.85
N LEU A 85 -16.51 -0.50 2.77
CA LEU A 85 -16.86 0.76 2.11
C LEU A 85 -16.16 1.95 2.79
N THR A 86 -16.25 2.05 4.12
CA THR A 86 -15.65 3.13 4.91
C THR A 86 -14.13 3.20 4.70
N ALA A 87 -13.45 2.05 4.72
CA ALA A 87 -12.01 2.00 4.50
C ALA A 87 -11.62 2.41 3.07
N LEU A 88 -12.34 1.90 2.06
CA LEU A 88 -12.08 2.26 0.66
C LEU A 88 -12.37 3.74 0.35
N GLU A 89 -13.41 4.32 0.98
CA GLU A 89 -13.69 5.76 0.86
C GLU A 89 -12.58 6.61 1.48
N LYS A 90 -12.01 6.20 2.62
CA LYS A 90 -10.83 6.87 3.20
C LYS A 90 -9.59 6.75 2.30
N ALA A 91 -9.41 5.59 1.66
CA ALA A 91 -8.27 5.32 0.80
C ALA A 91 -8.15 6.33 -0.36
N ILE A 92 -9.28 6.82 -0.89
CA ILE A 92 -9.30 7.74 -2.04
C ILE A 92 -9.24 9.22 -1.66
N VAL A 93 -9.23 9.55 -0.36
CA VAL A 93 -9.11 10.93 0.15
C VAL A 93 -7.63 11.35 0.23
N THR A 94 -6.70 10.40 0.26
CA THR A 94 -5.27 10.65 0.41
C THR A 94 -4.61 10.92 -0.95
N GLU A 95 -3.59 11.78 -0.98
CA GLU A 95 -2.79 12.04 -2.19
C GLU A 95 -1.97 10.81 -2.61
N GLU A 96 -1.69 9.92 -1.66
CA GLU A 96 -1.06 8.64 -1.91
C GLU A 96 -2.06 7.64 -2.50
N TYR A 97 -1.77 7.18 -3.71
CA TYR A 97 -2.74 6.51 -4.56
C TYR A 97 -2.97 5.04 -4.13
N PRO A 98 -4.18 4.67 -3.68
CA PRO A 98 -4.49 3.33 -3.18
C PRO A 98 -4.65 2.30 -4.30
N LEU A 99 -3.85 1.22 -4.28
CA LEU A 99 -3.80 0.13 -5.28
C LEU A 99 -3.75 0.67 -6.70
N GLY A 100 -2.52 1.01 -7.13
CA GLY A 100 -2.20 1.93 -8.22
C GLY A 100 -3.12 1.87 -9.43
N ASP A 101 -3.45 0.68 -9.92
CA ASP A 101 -4.18 0.40 -11.17
C ASP A 101 -5.69 0.76 -11.18
N GLY A 102 -6.22 1.36 -10.12
CA GLY A 102 -7.64 1.73 -10.04
C GLY A 102 -8.53 0.66 -9.40
N TYR A 103 -7.94 -0.41 -8.85
CA TYR A 103 -8.69 -1.48 -8.20
C TYR A 103 -9.55 -1.00 -7.01
N THR A 104 -9.07 -0.02 -6.25
CA THR A 104 -9.84 0.61 -5.14
C THR A 104 -11.17 1.18 -5.64
N TYR A 105 -11.16 1.86 -6.78
CA TYR A 105 -12.36 2.41 -7.41
C TYR A 105 -13.30 1.31 -7.93
N TYR A 106 -12.74 0.22 -8.44
CA TYR A 106 -13.53 -0.95 -8.84
C TYR A 106 -14.28 -1.56 -7.64
N LEU A 107 -13.61 -1.72 -6.49
CA LEU A 107 -14.24 -2.23 -5.28
C LEU A 107 -15.35 -1.31 -4.77
N LEU A 108 -15.11 0.00 -4.73
CA LEU A 108 -16.14 1.00 -4.41
C LEU A 108 -17.34 0.89 -5.35
N GLY A 109 -17.10 0.81 -6.66
CA GLY A 109 -18.15 0.66 -7.65
C GLY A 109 -19.03 -0.57 -7.42
N ARG A 110 -18.42 -1.70 -7.02
CA ARG A 110 -19.16 -2.92 -6.67
C ARG A 110 -19.99 -2.75 -5.40
N LEU A 111 -19.44 -2.10 -4.37
CA LEU A 111 -20.14 -1.88 -3.11
C LEU A 111 -21.31 -0.91 -3.26
N TYR A 112 -21.11 0.23 -3.93
CA TYR A 112 -22.18 1.17 -4.25
C TYR A 112 -23.30 0.51 -5.05
N ARG A 113 -22.95 -0.31 -6.05
CA ARG A 113 -23.94 -1.07 -6.82
C ARG A 113 -24.75 -2.01 -5.95
N GLY A 114 -24.11 -2.70 -5.01
CA GLY A 114 -24.77 -3.59 -4.05
C GLY A 114 -25.75 -2.87 -3.13
N GLN A 115 -25.50 -1.59 -2.83
CA GLN A 115 -26.39 -0.71 -2.06
C GLN A 115 -27.47 -0.03 -2.91
N GLY A 116 -27.53 -0.28 -4.23
CA GLY A 116 -28.45 0.40 -5.14
C GLY A 116 -28.04 1.83 -5.53
N ARG A 117 -26.86 2.30 -5.09
CA ARG A 117 -26.27 3.61 -5.38
C ARG A 117 -25.66 3.62 -6.80
N ARG A 118 -26.53 3.61 -7.82
CA ARG A 118 -26.15 3.37 -9.22
C ARG A 118 -25.24 4.47 -9.80
N ASP A 119 -25.50 5.73 -9.50
CA ASP A 119 -24.72 6.85 -10.05
C ASP A 119 -23.30 6.87 -9.47
N GLU A 120 -23.17 6.66 -8.16
CA GLU A 120 -21.88 6.56 -7.47
C GLU A 120 -21.08 5.35 -7.93
N ALA A 121 -21.78 4.22 -8.16
CA ALA A 121 -21.17 3.04 -8.74
C ALA A 121 -20.58 3.31 -10.14
N ARG A 122 -21.35 3.98 -11.01
CA ARG A 122 -20.88 4.36 -12.35
C ARG A 122 -19.65 5.26 -12.26
N LEU A 123 -19.73 6.33 -11.48
CA LEU A 123 -18.63 7.30 -11.34
C LEU A 123 -17.36 6.63 -10.79
N ALA A 124 -17.49 5.75 -9.80
CA ALA A 124 -16.35 5.01 -9.27
C ALA A 124 -15.73 4.12 -10.36
N LEU A 125 -16.53 3.35 -11.10
CA LEU A 125 -16.01 2.49 -12.17
C LEU A 125 -15.34 3.27 -13.30
N GLU A 126 -15.89 4.42 -13.70
CA GLU A 126 -15.27 5.32 -14.68
C GLU A 126 -13.91 5.83 -14.22
N LYS A 127 -13.80 6.25 -12.95
CA LYS A 127 -12.52 6.63 -12.34
C LYS A 127 -11.53 5.47 -12.33
N GLY A 128 -11.98 4.25 -12.02
CA GLY A 128 -11.16 3.04 -12.07
C GLY A 128 -10.58 2.78 -13.47
N ILE A 129 -11.42 2.86 -14.51
CA ILE A 129 -11.00 2.68 -15.91
C ILE A 129 -10.00 3.76 -16.31
N ASN A 130 -10.31 5.02 -16.04
CA ASN A 130 -9.42 6.14 -16.38
C ASN A 130 -8.06 6.00 -15.69
N ARG A 131 -8.05 5.55 -14.43
CA ARG A 131 -6.83 5.31 -13.66
C ARG A 131 -6.00 4.17 -14.25
N TYR A 132 -6.64 3.04 -14.53
CA TYR A 132 -6.01 1.91 -15.18
C TYR A 132 -5.35 2.33 -16.49
N GLN A 133 -6.05 3.14 -17.30
CA GLN A 133 -5.53 3.65 -18.56
C GLN A 133 -4.31 4.54 -18.36
N LYS A 134 -4.39 5.51 -17.43
CA LYS A 134 -3.30 6.45 -17.16
C LYS A 134 -2.00 5.75 -16.76
N ILE A 135 -2.09 4.69 -15.97
CA ILE A 135 -0.91 3.95 -15.48
C ILE A 135 -0.33 3.03 -16.54
N ASN A 136 -1.18 2.29 -17.25
CA ASN A 136 -0.70 1.26 -18.17
C ASN A 136 -0.34 1.80 -19.56
N TYR A 137 -0.87 2.96 -19.94
CA TYR A 137 -0.72 3.48 -21.30
C TYR A 137 -0.20 4.91 -21.38
N GLY A 138 0.00 5.61 -20.26
CA GLY A 138 0.57 6.96 -20.23
C GLY A 138 -0.23 7.95 -21.09
N ALA A 139 -1.27 8.54 -20.53
CA ALA A 139 -2.01 9.62 -21.19
C ALA A 139 -1.15 10.89 -21.31
#